data_AF-A0A382EUZ4-F1
#
_entry.id   AF-A0A382EUZ4-F1
#
_cell.length_a   1.000
_cell.length_b   1.000
_cell.length_c   1.000
_cell.angle_alpha   90.00
_cell.angle_beta   90.00
_cell.angle_gamma   90.00
#
_symmetry.space_group_name_H-M   'P 1'
#
loop_
_entity.id
_entity.type
_entity.pdbx_description
1 polymer ?
#
loop_
_entity_poly.entity_id
_entity_poly.type
_entity_poly.pdbx_seq_one_letter_code
_entity_poly.pdbx_strand_id
1 'polypeptide(L)'
;MAPADLPSGADGGGPVYELDIAAGDEISEPVVLSLYAGSSILDPMQGMQRWNPMNVDWEDVPAAVDTASAWISAALREPGLYRRGEVDPENRRPAK
;
A
#
# COMPACT_ATOMS: atom_id res chain seq x y z
N MET A 1 12.84 4.62 -9.47
CA MET A 1 13.61 4.28 -8.26
C MET A 1 14.54 3.12 -8.61
N ALA A 2 15.85 3.24 -8.39
CA ALA A 2 16.74 2.10 -8.61
C ALA A 2 16.58 1.08 -7.47
N PRO A 3 16.87 -0.22 -7.66
CA PRO A 3 16.75 -1.21 -6.59
C PRO A 3 17.56 -0.87 -5.33
N ALA A 4 18.66 -0.15 -5.47
CA ALA A 4 19.51 0.30 -4.36
C ALA A 4 18.88 1.44 -3.52
N ASP A 5 17.85 2.11 -4.03
CA ASP A 5 17.17 3.21 -3.36
C ASP A 5 15.95 2.73 -2.54
N LEU A 6 15.62 1.43 -2.61
CA LEU A 6 14.47 0.86 -1.90
C LEU A 6 14.83 0.49 -0.46
N PRO A 7 13.88 0.65 0.50
CA PRO A 7 14.09 0.25 1.88
C PRO A 7 14.21 -1.27 2.02
N SER A 8 14.68 -1.72 3.18
CA SER A 8 14.81 -3.15 3.49
C SER A 8 13.49 -3.90 3.34
N GLY A 9 13.57 -5.15 2.87
CA GLY A 9 12.40 -6.01 2.68
C GLY A 9 11.50 -5.60 1.52
N ALA A 10 11.89 -4.63 0.67
CA ALA A 10 11.14 -4.20 -0.51
C ALA A 10 10.87 -5.33 -1.51
N ASP A 11 11.72 -6.35 -1.55
CA ASP A 11 11.61 -7.57 -2.35
C ASP A 11 10.57 -8.58 -1.82
N GLY A 12 10.18 -8.47 -0.55
CA GLY A 12 9.15 -9.32 0.08
C GLY A 12 7.71 -9.03 -0.34
N GLY A 13 7.48 -8.09 -1.25
CA GLY A 13 6.16 -7.66 -1.69
C GLY A 13 6.08 -7.34 -3.19
N GLY A 14 5.01 -6.63 -3.57
CA GLY A 14 4.83 -6.11 -4.92
C GLY A 14 5.70 -4.88 -5.20
N PRO A 15 5.58 -4.29 -6.40
CA PRO A 15 6.24 -3.04 -6.74
C PRO A 15 5.96 -1.94 -5.71
N VAL A 16 6.99 -1.15 -5.41
CA VAL A 16 6.91 -0.01 -4.49
C VAL A 16 6.58 1.26 -5.27
N TYR A 17 5.63 2.03 -4.75
CA TYR A 17 5.15 3.30 -5.28
C TYR A 17 5.44 4.40 -4.28
N GLU A 18 5.90 5.54 -4.77
CA GLU A 18 6.14 6.73 -3.96
C GLU A 18 5.00 7.72 -4.16
N LEU A 19 4.42 8.17 -3.05
CA LEU A 19 3.51 9.30 -2.99
C LEU A 19 4.28 10.49 -2.45
N ASP A 20 4.60 11.42 -3.34
CA ASP A 20 5.29 12.68 -3.03
C ASP A 20 4.36 13.87 -3.27
N ILE A 21 4.48 14.91 -2.44
CA ILE A 21 3.70 16.14 -2.52
C ILE A 21 4.68 17.29 -2.75
N ALA A 22 4.65 17.84 -3.96
CA ALA A 22 5.61 18.84 -4.42
C ALA A 22 5.67 20.16 -3.61
N ALA A 23 4.85 20.38 -2.58
CA ALA A 23 4.73 21.69 -1.90
C ALA A 23 4.29 21.68 -0.41
N GLY A 24 4.25 20.55 0.30
CA GLY A 24 3.87 20.56 1.72
C GLY A 24 3.98 19.20 2.43
N ASP A 25 4.10 19.24 3.76
CA ASP A 25 4.28 18.06 4.61
C ASP A 25 2.98 17.24 4.84
N GLU A 26 1.82 17.72 4.36
CA GLU A 26 0.52 17.07 4.58
C GLU A 26 -0.37 17.04 3.34
N ILE A 27 -1.10 15.93 3.19
CA ILE A 27 -2.20 15.78 2.23
C ILE A 27 -3.49 16.30 2.88
N SER A 28 -3.98 17.46 2.42
CA SER A 28 -5.24 18.03 2.91
C SER A 28 -6.47 17.18 2.56
N GLU A 29 -6.46 16.53 1.40
CA GLU A 29 -7.54 15.67 0.91
C GLU A 29 -7.02 14.27 0.55
N PRO A 30 -7.59 13.18 1.08
CA PRO A 30 -7.07 11.83 0.85
C PRO A 30 -6.86 11.51 -0.63
N VAL A 31 -5.69 11.00 -0.97
CA VAL A 31 -5.40 10.46 -2.30
C VAL A 31 -5.73 8.98 -2.29
N VAL A 32 -6.48 8.50 -3.29
CA VAL A 32 -6.76 7.07 -3.43
C VAL A 32 -5.69 6.43 -4.28
N LEU A 33 -4.95 5.47 -3.70
CA LEU A 33 -4.08 4.57 -4.44
C LEU A 33 -4.80 3.24 -4.67
N SER A 34 -5.00 2.87 -5.94
CA SER A 34 -5.58 1.59 -6.34
C SER A 34 -4.54 0.74 -7.04
N LEU A 35 -4.26 -0.45 -6.50
CA LEU A 35 -3.28 -1.39 -7.05
C LEU A 35 -3.98 -2.67 -7.52
N TYR A 36 -3.72 -3.05 -8.78
CA TYR A 36 -4.27 -4.27 -9.35
C TYR A 36 -3.58 -5.50 -8.75
N ALA A 37 -4.36 -6.45 -8.23
CA ALA A 37 -3.87 -7.64 -7.57
C ALA A 37 -4.03 -8.93 -8.39
N GLY A 38 -4.88 -8.93 -9.42
CA GLY A 38 -5.15 -10.13 -10.22
C GLY A 38 -5.62 -11.30 -9.36
N SER A 39 -5.06 -12.51 -9.59
CA SER A 39 -5.42 -13.70 -8.82
C SER A 39 -5.05 -13.64 -7.33
N SER A 40 -4.06 -12.81 -6.96
CA SER A 40 -3.66 -12.63 -5.55
C SER A 40 -4.75 -11.96 -4.70
N ILE A 41 -5.80 -11.40 -5.31
CA ILE A 41 -6.92 -10.81 -4.57
C ILE A 41 -7.65 -11.85 -3.69
N LEU A 42 -7.59 -13.14 -4.07
CA LEU A 42 -8.22 -14.24 -3.36
C LEU A 42 -7.47 -14.67 -2.10
N ASP A 43 -6.21 -14.26 -1.96
CA ASP A 43 -5.43 -14.53 -0.76
C ASP A 43 -5.95 -13.65 0.40
N PRO A 44 -6.38 -14.23 1.54
CA PRO A 44 -6.83 -13.48 2.71
C PRO A 44 -5.77 -12.50 3.25
N MET A 45 -4.49 -12.75 3.00
CA MET A 45 -3.37 -11.99 3.56
C MET A 45 -2.83 -10.92 2.61
N GLN A 46 -3.32 -10.81 1.37
CA GLN A 46 -2.82 -9.79 0.44
C GLN A 46 -3.53 -8.46 0.65
N GLY A 47 -2.75 -7.42 0.94
CA GLY A 47 -3.24 -6.08 1.21
C GLY A 47 -2.30 -4.97 0.77
N MET A 48 -2.39 -3.82 1.44
CA MET A 48 -1.55 -2.66 1.19
C MET A 48 -0.68 -2.41 2.41
N GLN A 49 0.59 -2.10 2.17
CA GLN A 49 1.56 -1.75 3.19
C GLN A 49 2.17 -0.38 2.90
N ARG A 50 2.67 0.26 3.96
CA ARG A 50 3.46 1.49 3.91
C ARG A 50 4.78 1.29 4.62
N TRP A 51 5.86 1.84 4.08
CA TRP A 51 7.14 1.86 4.78
C TRP A 51 7.11 2.86 5.94
N ASN A 52 7.41 2.38 7.15
CA ASN A 52 7.67 3.21 8.32
C ASN A 52 9.19 3.30 8.57
N PRO A 53 9.84 4.44 8.30
CA PRO A 53 11.27 4.60 8.49
C PRO A 53 11.69 4.63 9.97
N MET A 54 10.78 4.93 10.90
CA MET A 54 11.09 4.95 12.34
C MET A 54 11.24 3.53 12.89
N ASN A 55 10.38 2.63 12.45
CA ASN A 55 10.38 1.22 12.86
C ASN A 55 11.22 0.32 11.94
N VAL A 56 11.64 0.85 10.79
CA VAL A 56 12.37 0.12 9.75
C VAL A 56 11.56 -1.10 9.29
N ASP A 57 10.26 -0.90 9.08
CA ASP A 57 9.31 -1.97 8.77
C ASP A 57 8.20 -1.53 7.81
N TRP A 58 7.54 -2.51 7.19
CA TRP A 58 6.36 -2.34 6.38
C TRP A 58 5.10 -2.54 7.23
N GLU A 59 4.35 -1.48 7.43
CA GLU A 59 3.14 -1.49 8.25
C GLU A 59 1.88 -1.60 7.39
N ASP A 60 0.86 -2.26 7.93
CA ASP A 60 -0.41 -2.44 7.27
C ASP A 60 -1.15 -1.12 7.06
N VAL A 61 -1.74 -0.98 5.87
CA VAL A 61 -2.61 0.14 5.52
C VAL A 61 -4.02 -0.39 5.34
N PRO A 62 -5.02 0.13 6.08
CA PRO A 62 -6.42 -0.22 5.86
C PRO A 62 -6.84 0.03 4.40
N ALA A 63 -7.28 -1.02 3.72
CA ALA A 63 -7.59 -0.98 2.29
C ALA A 63 -8.94 -1.62 1.98
N ALA A 64 -9.64 -1.03 1.01
CA ALA A 64 -10.79 -1.63 0.36
C ALA A 64 -10.33 -2.69 -0.65
N VAL A 65 -11.02 -3.82 -0.68
CA VAL A 65 -10.75 -4.97 -1.55
C VAL A 65 -11.98 -5.21 -2.40
N ASP A 66 -11.82 -5.08 -3.71
CA ASP A 66 -12.81 -5.49 -4.70
C ASP A 66 -12.35 -6.78 -5.37
N THR A 67 -12.94 -7.90 -4.93
CA THR A 67 -12.64 -9.23 -5.49
C THR A 67 -13.20 -9.43 -6.89
N ALA A 68 -14.24 -8.68 -7.30
CA ALA A 68 -14.85 -8.82 -8.62
C ALA A 68 -13.99 -8.17 -9.71
N SER A 69 -13.38 -7.02 -9.41
CA SER A 69 -12.49 -6.31 -10.34
C SER A 69 -11.00 -6.48 -10.04
N ALA A 70 -10.66 -7.18 -8.96
CA ALA A 70 -9.31 -7.53 -8.50
C ALA A 70 -8.42 -6.32 -8.13
N TRP A 71 -9.01 -5.32 -7.46
CA TRP A 71 -8.31 -4.12 -6.99
C TRP A 71 -8.23 -4.07 -5.46
N ILE A 72 -7.11 -3.53 -4.97
CA ILE A 72 -6.89 -3.15 -3.58
C ILE A 72 -6.68 -1.63 -3.55
N SER A 73 -7.51 -0.90 -2.82
CA SER A 73 -7.52 0.56 -2.80
C SER A 73 -7.42 1.11 -1.39
N ALA A 74 -6.51 2.06 -1.14
CA ALA A 74 -6.42 2.75 0.15
C ALA A 74 -6.53 4.26 -0.03
N ALA A 75 -7.15 4.92 0.96
CA ALA A 75 -7.20 6.36 1.06
C ALA A 75 -6.00 6.84 1.89
N LEU A 76 -5.05 7.49 1.24
CA LEU A 76 -3.75 7.89 1.79
C LEU A 76 -3.79 9.36 2.19
N ARG A 77 -3.28 9.67 3.38
CA ARG A 77 -3.18 11.04 3.91
C ARG A 77 -1.75 11.48 4.20
N GLU A 78 -0.80 10.58 4.05
CA GLU A 78 0.59 10.84 4.34
C GLU A 78 1.42 10.54 3.08
N PRO A 79 2.45 11.34 2.79
CA PRO A 79 3.43 10.97 1.79
C PRO A 79 4.25 9.76 2.26
N GLY A 80 4.87 9.07 1.30
CA GLY A 80 5.77 7.96 1.58
C GLY A 80 5.71 6.83 0.55
N LEU A 81 6.25 5.69 0.95
CA LEU A 81 6.35 4.51 0.09
C LEU A 81 5.25 3.51 0.41
N TYR A 82 4.57 3.03 -0.62
CA TYR A 82 3.43 2.14 -0.54
C TYR A 82 3.61 0.95 -1.48
N ARG A 83 3.05 -0.21 -1.12
CA ARG A 83 3.08 -1.41 -1.96
C ARG A 83 1.94 -2.37 -1.65
N ARG A 84 1.80 -3.41 -2.47
CA ARG A 84 1.09 -4.63 -2.06
C ARG A 84 2.01 -5.55 -1.26
N GLY A 85 1.49 -6.21 -0.24
CA GLY A 85 2.23 -7.13 0.61
C GLY A 85 1.33 -7.97 1.50
N GLU A 86 1.94 -8.78 2.37
CA GLU A 86 1.24 -9.56 3.39
C GLU A 86 0.75 -8.63 4.51
N VAL A 87 -0.52 -8.76 4.90
CA VAL A 87 -1.16 -7.93 5.93
C VAL A 87 -2.03 -8.78 6.83
N ASP A 88 -2.36 -8.26 8.01
CA ASP A 88 -3.41 -8.81 8.84
C ASP A 88 -4.78 -8.70 8.11
N PRO A 89 -5.61 -9.76 8.07
CA PRO A 89 -6.88 -9.76 7.36
C PRO A 89 -7.85 -8.67 7.81
N GLU A 90 -7.73 -8.17 9.04
CA GLU A 90 -8.56 -7.10 9.61
C GLU A 90 -8.35 -5.75 8.91
N ASN A 91 -7.18 -5.55 8.29
CA ASN A 91 -6.86 -4.37 7.49
C ASN A 91 -7.50 -4.40 6.10
N ARG A 92 -8.21 -5.49 5.75
CA ARG A 92 -8.95 -5.63 4.50
C ARG A 92 -10.43 -5.39 4.73
N ARG A 93 -10.99 -4.44 3.99
CA ARG A 93 -12.41 -4.09 4.04
C ARG A 93 -13.05 -4.39 2.68
N PRO A 94 -14.24 -4.99 2.60
CA PRO A 94 -14.91 -5.14 1.32
C PRO A 94 -15.20 -3.77 0.70
N ALA A 95 -14.96 -3.62 -0.60
CA ALA A 95 -15.42 -2.45 -1.35
C ALA A 95 -16.96 -2.36 -1.28
N LYS A 96 -17.49 -1.15 -1.09
CA LYS A 96 -18.93 -0.88 -1.05
C LYS A 96 -19.46 -0.51 -2.43
#